data_AF-A0A2A6RIF2-F1
#
_entry.id   AF-A0A2A6RIF2-F1
#
_cell.length_a   1.000
_cell.length_b   1.000
_cell.length_c   1.000
_cell.angle_alpha   90.00
_cell.angle_beta   90.00
_cell.angle_gamma   90.00
#
_symmetry.space_group_name_H-M   'P 1'
#
loop_
_entity.id
_entity.type
_entity.pdbx_description
1 polymer ?
#
loop_
_entity_poly.entity_id
_entity_poly.type
_entity_poly.pdbx_seq_one_letter_code
_entity_poly.pdbx_strand_id
1 'polypeptide(L)' 'MQAEYDFSQGVRGKHAQGMQQGYTVVVHKLDGTTEERAFLLPQGVVALDADVQAYFPDSEAVNRALRGLIQLVPYRKHS' A
#
# COMPACT_ATOMS: atom_id res chain seq x y z
N MET A 1 4.03 -28.70 -11.08
CA MET A 1 3.88 -27.46 -11.88
C MET A 1 4.01 -27.83 -13.34
N GLN A 2 3.04 -27.46 -14.18
CA GLN A 2 3.18 -27.64 -15.63
C GLN A 2 4.33 -26.75 -16.12
N ALA A 3 5.08 -27.20 -17.15
CA ALA A 3 6.24 -26.49 -17.67
C ALA A 3 5.92 -25.07 -18.20
N GLU A 4 4.64 -24.82 -18.54
CA GLU A 4 4.13 -23.51 -18.96
C GLU A 4 4.06 -22.47 -17.82
N TYR A 5 4.16 -22.91 -16.56
CA TYR A 5 4.19 -22.06 -15.39
C TYR A 5 5.59 -22.09 -14.74
N ASP A 6 6.61 -21.64 -15.47
CA ASP A 6 7.94 -21.39 -14.91
C ASP A 6 8.01 -20.00 -14.25
N PHE A 7 8.07 -19.98 -12.93
CA PHE A 7 8.19 -18.76 -12.12
C PHE A 7 9.62 -18.44 -11.69
N SER A 8 10.64 -19.13 -12.23
CA SER A 8 12.04 -18.95 -11.87
C SER A 8 12.56 -17.53 -12.08
N GLN A 9 11.95 -16.78 -12.99
CA GLN A 9 12.26 -15.37 -13.29
C GLN A 9 11.43 -14.37 -12.47
N GLY A 10 10.63 -14.84 -11.51
CA GLY A 10 9.76 -14.00 -10.69
C GLY A 10 10.53 -13.14 -9.70
N VAL A 11 10.35 -11.82 -9.75
CA VAL A 11 10.88 -10.88 -8.75
C VAL A 11 9.80 -10.58 -7.71
N ARG A 12 10.04 -10.98 -6.45
CA ARG A 12 9.13 -10.70 -5.34
C ARG A 12 9.01 -9.19 -5.14
N GLY A 13 7.77 -8.69 -5.06
CA GLY A 13 7.50 -7.27 -4.76
C GLY A 13 7.59 -6.31 -5.94
N LYS A 14 7.82 -6.77 -7.18
CA LYS A 14 7.94 -5.91 -8.39
C LYS A 14 6.80 -4.90 -8.58
N HIS A 15 5.59 -5.25 -8.15
CA HIS A 15 4.39 -4.43 -8.32
C HIS A 15 3.86 -3.83 -7.01
N ALA A 16 4.56 -4.03 -5.89
CA ALA A 16 4.10 -3.60 -4.57
C ALA A 16 4.00 -2.08 -4.45
N GLN A 17 5.01 -1.36 -4.96
CA GLN A 17 5.02 0.11 -4.93
C GLN A 17 3.87 0.73 -5.74
N GLY A 18 3.53 0.15 -6.90
CA GLY A 18 2.45 0.67 -7.75
C GLY A 18 1.06 0.50 -7.13
N MET A 19 0.86 -0.53 -6.29
CA MET A 19 -0.42 -0.78 -5.63
C MET A 19 -0.71 0.16 -4.46
N GLN A 20 0.31 0.88 -3.94
CA GLN A 20 0.13 1.84 -2.85
C GLN A 20 -0.64 3.11 -3.25
N GLN A 21 -0.90 3.35 -4.53
CA GLN A 21 -1.69 4.49 -5.01
C GLN A 21 -3.18 4.15 -5.18
N GLY A 22 -3.56 2.92 -4.85
CA GLY A 22 -4.86 2.35 -5.19
C GLY A 22 -4.87 1.79 -6.62
N TYR A 23 -5.78 0.87 -6.89
CA TYR A 23 -5.87 0.19 -8.18
C TYR A 23 -7.31 -0.23 -8.48
N THR A 24 -7.65 -0.28 -9.77
CA THR A 24 -8.93 -0.81 -10.24
C THR A 24 -8.74 -2.28 -10.60
N VAL A 25 -9.55 -3.15 -10.02
CA VAL A 25 -9.63 -4.57 -10.40
C VAL A 25 -10.80 -4.74 -11.35
N VAL A 26 -10.53 -5.27 -12.54
CA VAL A 26 -11.57 -5.68 -13.50
C VAL A 26 -11.74 -7.19 -13.38
N VAL A 27 -12.91 -7.63 -12.93
CA VAL A 27 -13.27 -9.04 -12.82
C VAL A 27 -14.08 -9.44 -14.05
N HIS A 28 -13.53 -10.29 -14.90
CA HIS A 28 -14.26 -10.92 -16.01
C HIS A 28 -15.01 -12.15 -15.49
N LYS A 29 -16.34 -12.12 -15.61
CA LYS A 29 -17.22 -13.21 -15.19
C LYS A 29 -17.44 -14.19 -16.34
N LEU A 30 -17.79 -15.43 -15.99
CA LEU A 30 -18.04 -16.52 -16.96
C LEU A 30 -19.27 -16.27 -17.84
N ASP A 31 -20.18 -15.40 -17.39
CA ASP A 31 -21.35 -14.95 -18.15
C ASP A 31 -21.03 -13.86 -19.19
N GLY A 32 -19.76 -13.49 -19.33
CA GLY A 32 -19.29 -12.46 -20.27
C GLY A 32 -19.38 -11.03 -19.74
N THR A 33 -19.91 -10.83 -18.52
CA THR A 33 -19.96 -9.50 -17.90
C THR A 33 -18.64 -9.14 -17.21
N THR A 34 -18.38 -7.85 -17.07
CA THR A 34 -17.22 -7.31 -16.33
C THR A 34 -17.68 -6.51 -15.14
N GLU A 35 -17.00 -6.70 -14.01
CA GLU A 35 -17.21 -5.90 -12.80
C GLU A 35 -15.93 -5.15 -12.46
N GLU A 36 -16.00 -3.82 -12.47
CA GLU A 36 -14.89 -2.96 -12.04
C GLU A 36 -15.03 -2.65 -10.54
N ARG A 37 -13.97 -2.91 -9.78
CA ARG A 37 -13.88 -2.55 -8.36
C ARG A 37 -12.68 -1.65 -8.13
N ALA A 38 -12.93 -0.44 -7.69
CA ALA A 38 -11.89 0.49 -7.28
C ALA A 38 -11.45 0.17 -5.85
N PHE A 39 -10.20 -0.28 -5.68
CA PHE A 39 -9.54 -0.38 -4.38
C PHE A 39 -8.67 0.86 -4.20
N LEU A 40 -9.32 1.97 -3.84
CA LEU A 40 -8.63 3.20 -3.46
C LEU A 40 -8.34 3.17 -1.96
N LEU A 41 -7.13 3.56 -1.57
CA LEU A 41 -6.88 3.88 -0.17
C LEU A 41 -7.73 5.09 0.21
N PRO A 42 -8.53 5.03 1.28
CA PRO A 42 -9.25 6.19 1.77
C PRO A 42 -8.30 7.37 2.00
N GLN A 43 -8.79 8.59 1.81
CA GLN A 43 -7.97 9.78 1.99
C GLN A 43 -7.39 9.82 3.41
N GLY A 44 -6.07 9.98 3.50
CA GLY A 44 -5.34 9.99 4.77
C GLY A 44 -4.75 8.63 5.19
N VAL A 45 -4.96 7.56 4.42
CA VAL A 45 -4.29 6.28 4.66
C VAL A 45 -2.93 6.26 3.97
N VAL A 46 -1.87 5.96 4.73
CA VAL A 46 -0.49 5.81 4.24
C VAL A 46 -0.05 4.38 4.51
N ALA A 47 0.40 3.68 3.46
CA ALA A 47 0.99 2.36 3.61
C ALA A 47 2.45 2.51 4.08
N LEU A 48 2.83 1.76 5.11
CA LEU A 48 4.22 1.70 5.56
C LEU A 48 5.01 0.69 4.72
N ASP A 49 6.26 1.01 4.44
CA ASP A 49 7.21 0.03 3.90
C ASP A 49 7.52 -1.05 4.94
N ALA A 50 7.93 -2.23 4.46
CA ALA A 50 8.10 -3.41 5.31
C ALA A 50 9.18 -3.25 6.39
N ASP A 51 10.25 -2.50 6.08
CA ASP A 51 11.29 -2.12 7.03
C ASP A 51 10.77 -1.17 8.09
N VAL A 52 9.90 -0.21 7.75
CA VAL A 52 9.26 0.71 8.70
C VAL A 52 8.25 -0.02 9.58
N GLN A 53 7.43 -0.91 9.00
CA GLN A 53 6.44 -1.71 9.73
C GLN A 53 7.08 -2.59 10.81
N ALA A 54 8.32 -3.04 10.60
CA ALA A 54 9.05 -3.82 11.60
C ALA A 54 9.25 -3.08 12.94
N TYR A 55 9.19 -1.75 12.94
CA TYR A 55 9.31 -0.90 14.13
C TYR A 55 7.96 -0.44 14.70
N PHE A 56 6.89 -0.51 13.91
CA PHE A 56 5.57 0.02 14.25
C PHE A 56 4.51 -1.09 14.19
N PRO A 57 4.14 -1.69 15.34
CA PRO A 57 3.19 -2.81 15.36
C PRO A 57 1.76 -2.40 14.98
N ASP A 58 1.39 -1.13 15.18
CA ASP A 58 0.05 -0.62 14.91
C ASP A 58 0.06 0.89 14.59
N SER A 59 -1.12 1.42 14.22
CA SER A 59 -1.32 2.83 13.91
C SER A 59 -1.22 3.76 15.12
N GLU A 60 -1.39 3.25 16.34
CA GLU A 60 -1.25 4.06 17.57
C GLU A 60 0.22 4.41 17.79
N ALA A 61 1.12 3.43 17.64
CA ALA A 61 2.56 3.61 17.74
C ALA A 61 3.09 4.62 16.70
N VAL A 62 2.64 4.51 15.45
CA VAL A 62 2.98 5.46 14.38
C VAL A 62 2.56 6.87 14.76
N ASN A 63 1.28 7.05 15.12
CA ASN A 63 0.73 8.37 15.42
C ASN A 63 1.37 9.00 16.66
N ARG A 64 1.74 8.21 17.68
CA ARG A 64 2.47 8.69 18.85
C ARG A 64 3.84 9.26 18.45
N ALA A 65 4.58 8.55 17.62
CA ALA A 65 5.89 8.98 17.13
C ALA A 65 5.78 10.27 16.29
N LEU A 66 4.86 10.31 15.32
CA LEU A 66 4.65 11.49 14.47
C LEU A 66 4.23 12.73 15.28
N ARG A 67 3.36 12.58 16.28
CA ARG A 67 3.00 13.69 17.19
C ARG A 67 4.17 14.17 18.02
N GLY A 68 5.04 13.26 18.47
CA GLY A 68 6.30 13.64 19.15
C GLY A 68 7.20 14.48 18.24
N LEU A 69 7.35 14.10 16.97
CA LEU A 69 8.12 14.88 15.99
C LEU A 69 7.51 16.27 15.75
N ILE A 70 6.19 16.38 15.66
CA ILE A 70 5.48 17.67 15.52
C ILE A 70 5.76 18.59 16.73
N GLN A 71 5.91 18.04 17.93
CA GLN A 71 6.23 18.81 19.13
C GLN A 71 7.69 19.28 19.16
N LEU A 72 8.61 18.41 18.73
CA LEU A 72 10.06 18.70 18.73
C LEU A 72 10.48 19.65 17.61
N VAL A 73 9.82 19.54 16.46
CA VAL A 73 10.06 20.38 15.28
C VAL A 73 8.75 21.09 14.97
N PRO A 74 8.44 22.21 15.66
CA PRO A 74 7.21 22.94 15.42
C PRO A 74 7.16 23.35 13.96
N TYR A 75 6.17 22.83 13.24
CA TYR A 75 5.94 23.13 11.84
C TYR A 75 5.68 24.62 11.68
N ARG A 76 6.64 25.36 11.09
CA ARG A 76 6.36 26.70 10.59
C ARG A 76 5.49 26.53 9.36
N LYS A 77 4.20 26.80 9.49
CA LYS A 77 3.34 27.02 8.33
C LYS A 77 3.99 28.12 7.49
N HIS A 78 4.52 27.76 6.32
CA HIS A 78 4.79 28.73 5.27
C HIS A 78 3.43 29.35 4.93
N SER A 79 3.25 30.60 5.38
CA SER A 79 2.20 31.50 4.91
C SER A 79 2.54 32.04 3.54
#